data_AF-A0A7W7IT26-F1
#
_entry.id   AF-A0A7W7IT26-F1
#
_cell.length_a   1.000
_cell.length_b   1.000
_cell.length_c   1.000
_cell.angle_alpha   90.00
_cell.angle_beta   90.00
_cell.angle_gamma   90.00
#
_symmetry.space_group_name_H-M   'P 1'
#
loop_
_entity.id
_entity.type
_entity.pdbx_description
1 polymer ?
#
loop_
_entity_poly.entity_id
_entity_poly.type
_entity_poly.pdbx_seq_one_letter_code
_entity_poly.pdbx_strand_id
1 'polypeptide(L)'
;MKFLKGQNVTYIALSGRSYTATVVERKMDFKKGLIIKSTTKERDFHYLIEIQKNGTKEHLLCAENQLRILECKKRMAKKAA
;
A
#
# COMPACT_ATOMS: atom_id res chain seq x y z
N MET A 1 1.82 -1.37 -9.89
CA MET A 1 3.26 -1.05 -9.65
C MET A 1 3.65 -1.68 -8.34
N LYS A 2 4.76 -2.42 -8.28
CA LYS A 2 5.14 -3.15 -7.07
C LYS A 2 5.77 -2.23 -6.01
N PHE A 3 5.07 -1.95 -4.91
CA PHE A 3 5.65 -1.23 -3.77
C PHE A 3 6.75 -2.05 -3.06
N LEU A 4 7.76 -1.34 -2.56
CA LEU A 4 8.92 -1.90 -1.85
C LEU A 4 8.77 -1.75 -0.33
N LYS A 5 9.34 -2.68 0.44
CA LYS A 5 9.46 -2.54 1.89
C LYS A 5 10.24 -1.27 2.24
N GLY A 6 9.74 -0.52 3.22
CA GLY A 6 10.25 0.79 3.64
C GLY A 6 9.81 1.96 2.75
N GLN A 7 9.00 1.72 1.71
CA GLN A 7 8.53 2.80 0.84
C GLN A 7 7.39 3.58 1.49
N ASN A 8 7.50 4.92 1.48
CA ASN A 8 6.42 5.81 1.86
C ASN A 8 5.37 5.88 0.75
N VAL A 9 4.12 5.64 1.12
CA VAL A 9 2.97 5.58 0.24
C VAL A 9 1.79 6.33 0.86
N THR A 10 0.82 6.70 0.05
CA THR A 10 -0.48 7.19 0.52
C THR A 10 -1.46 6.03 0.49
N TYR A 11 -2.04 5.69 1.64
CA TYR A 11 -3.12 4.73 1.75
C TYR A 11 -4.46 5.43 1.66
N ILE A 12 -5.33 4.96 0.78
CA ILE A 12 -6.70 5.44 0.61
C ILE A 12 -7.63 4.41 1.24
N ALA A 13 -8.21 4.78 2.38
CA ALA A 13 -9.21 3.97 3.06
C ALA A 13 -10.48 3.87 2.22
N LEU A 14 -11.27 2.82 2.45
CA LEU A 14 -12.59 2.63 1.79
C LEU A 14 -13.54 3.81 2.02
N SER A 15 -13.36 4.55 3.12
CA SER A 15 -14.08 5.79 3.41
C SER A 15 -13.64 6.98 2.54
N GLY A 16 -12.72 6.80 1.59
CA GLY A 16 -12.12 7.86 0.78
C GLY A 16 -11.08 8.73 1.52
N ARG A 17 -10.74 8.40 2.77
CA ARG A 17 -9.74 9.15 3.55
C ARG A 17 -8.34 8.68 3.22
N SER A 18 -7.43 9.63 3.04
CA SER A 18 -6.02 9.36 2.75
C SER A 18 -5.19 9.44 4.02
N TYR A 19 -4.29 8.48 4.21
CA TYR A 19 -3.35 8.39 5.31
C TYR A 19 -1.93 8.20 4.78
N THR A 20 -0.96 8.84 5.44
CA THR A 20 0.45 8.54 5.19
C THR A 20 0.75 7.16 5.74
N ALA A 21 1.38 6.32 4.92
CA ALA A 21 1.70 4.96 5.28
C ALA A 21 3.11 4.55 4.83
N THR A 22 3.68 3.59 5.52
CA THR A 22 4.94 2.95 5.14
C THR A 22 4.68 1.49 4.82
N VAL A 23 5.16 1.01 3.67
CA VAL A 23 5.05 -0.41 3.33
C VAL A 23 5.99 -1.22 4.19
N VAL A 24 5.45 -2.05 5.09
CA VAL A 24 6.23 -2.89 5.99
C VAL A 24 6.60 -4.19 5.31
N GLU A 25 5.64 -4.83 4.63
CA GLU A 25 5.84 -6.12 3.98
C GLU A 25 4.80 -6.35 2.88
N ARG A 26 5.17 -7.16 1.88
CA ARG A 26 4.21 -7.70 0.93
C ARG A 26 3.79 -9.09 1.40
N LYS A 27 2.52 -9.24 1.79
CA LYS A 27 1.92 -10.54 2.07
C LYS A 27 1.20 -11.03 0.83
N MET A 28 1.70 -12.11 0.24
CA MET A 28 0.91 -12.86 -0.72
C MET A 28 -0.16 -13.61 0.07
N ASP A 29 -1.43 -13.50 -0.34
CA ASP A 29 -2.49 -14.30 0.26
C ASP A 29 -2.18 -15.77 -0.05
N PHE A 30 -1.52 -16.43 0.90
CA PHE A 30 -1.38 -17.86 0.90
C PHE A 30 -2.72 -18.42 1.37
N LYS A 31 -3.70 -18.43 0.47
CA LYS A 31 -4.83 -19.36 0.51
C LYS A 31 -4.30 -20.79 0.28
N LYS A 32 -3.34 -21.21 1.11
CA LYS A 32 -2.65 -22.49 1.08
C LYS A 32 -3.54 -23.48 1.82
N GLY A 33 -4.64 -23.88 1.21
CA GLY A 33 -5.41 -25.02 1.73
C GLY A 33 -6.88 -25.12 1.34
N LEU A 34 -7.56 -24.02 0.98
CA LEU A 34 -8.98 -24.10 0.63
C LEU A 34 -9.25 -23.60 -0.79
N ILE A 35 -9.37 -24.58 -1.69
CA ILE A 35 -9.95 -24.46 -3.02
C ILE A 35 -11.42 -24.05 -2.85
N ILE A 36 -11.68 -22.78 -2.55
CA ILE A 36 -13.02 -22.23 -2.67
C ILE A 36 -13.12 -21.72 -4.11
N LYS A 37 -13.73 -22.56 -4.94
CA LYS A 37 -14.24 -22.25 -6.28
C LYS A 37 -15.38 -21.21 -6.19
N SER A 38 -15.11 -20.02 -5.67
CA SER A 38 -16.02 -18.89 -5.77
C SER A 38 -15.34 -17.82 -6.58
N THR A 39 -15.74 -17.79 -7.85
CA THR A 39 -16.00 -16.61 -8.67
C THR A 39 -15.14 -15.37 -8.40
N THR A 40 -14.41 -14.95 -9.45
CA THR A 40 -13.59 -13.73 -9.60
C THR A 40 -12.15 -13.90 -9.09
N LYS A 41 -11.21 -14.34 -9.94
CA LYS A 41 -10.32 -13.44 -10.72
C LYS A 41 -9.78 -12.28 -9.88
N GLU A 42 -8.76 -12.54 -9.07
CA GLU A 42 -7.46 -11.86 -9.00
C GLU A 42 -6.70 -12.44 -7.80
N ARG A 43 -5.40 -12.66 -7.94
CA ARG A 43 -4.56 -12.97 -6.77
C ARG A 43 -4.39 -11.64 -6.05
N ASP A 44 -5.29 -11.30 -5.14
CA ASP A 44 -5.20 -10.07 -4.37
C ASP A 44 -3.95 -10.12 -3.47
N PHE A 45 -2.87 -9.50 -3.94
CA PHE A 45 -1.69 -9.27 -3.13
C PHE A 45 -2.03 -8.23 -2.07
N HIS A 46 -1.85 -8.60 -0.80
CA HIS A 46 -2.07 -7.69 0.31
C HIS A 46 -0.74 -7.10 0.78
N TYR A 47 -0.68 -5.79 0.91
CA TYR A 47 0.45 -5.09 1.49
C TYR A 47 0.16 -4.85 2.96
N LEU A 48 1.09 -5.25 3.82
CA LEU A 48 1.11 -4.80 5.20
C LEU A 48 1.74 -3.42 5.23
N ILE A 49 0.95 -2.43 5.63
CA ILE A 49 1.39 -1.05 5.77
C ILE A 49 1.27 -0.61 7.23
N GLU A 50 2.14 0.30 7.64
CA GLU A 50 2.03 1.05 8.90
C GLU A 50 1.45 2.42 8.56
N ILE A 51 0.25 2.73 9.05
CA ILE A 51 -0.34 4.07 8.97
C ILE A 51 -0.11 4.82 10.27
N GLN A 52 -0.03 6.15 10.18
CA GLN A 52 -0.05 7.00 11.37
C GLN A 52 -1.42 7.65 11.50
N LYS A 53 -2.13 7.38 12.60
CA LYS A 53 -3.45 7.92 12.89
C LYS A 53 -3.47 8.42 14.33
N ASN A 54 -3.82 9.69 14.53
CA ASN A 54 -3.94 10.31 15.86
C ASN A 54 -2.68 10.14 16.75
N GLY A 55 -1.48 10.15 16.15
CA GLY A 55 -0.22 9.96 16.87
C GLY A 55 0.14 8.50 17.18
N THR A 56 -0.74 7.54 16.86
CA THR A 56 -0.48 6.11 16.99
C THR A 56 -0.10 5.50 15.64
N LYS A 57 0.78 4.50 15.65
CA LYS A 57 1.13 3.68 14.50
C LYS A 57 0.23 2.45 14.47
N GLU A 58 -0.52 2.27 13.40
CA GLU A 58 -1.40 1.12 13.21
C GLU A 58 -0.94 0.32 11.99
N HIS A 59 -0.89 -1.01 12.13
CA HIS A 59 -0.57 -1.91 11.03
C HIS A 59 -1.86 -2.43 10.39
N LEU A 60 -1.99 -2.32 9.07
CA LEU A 60 -3.16 -2.81 8.35
C LEU A 60 -2.77 -3.48 7.03
N LEU A 61 -3.62 -4.40 6.58
CA LEU A 61 -3.51 -5.03 5.28
C LEU A 61 -4.37 -4.27 4.27
N CYS A 62 -3.81 -3.95 3.12
CA CYS A 62 -4.51 -3.29 2.02
C CYS A 62 -4.11 -3.85 0.66
N ALA A 63 -4.98 -3.72 -0.33
CA ALA A 63 -4.68 -4.12 -1.70
C ALA A 63 -3.83 -3.06 -2.43
N GLU A 64 -3.18 -3.44 -3.53
CA GLU A 64 -2.32 -2.53 -4.32
C GLU A 64 -3.09 -1.29 -4.80
N ASN A 65 -4.37 -1.45 -5.16
CA ASN A 65 -5.24 -0.37 -5.65
C ASN A 65 -5.57 0.70 -4.61
N GLN A 66 -5.44 0.40 -3.32
CA GLN A 66 -5.63 1.33 -2.21
C GLN A 66 -4.36 2.11 -1.89
N LEU A 67 -3.24 1.75 -2.49
CA LEU A 67 -1.95 2.41 -2.32
C LEU A 67 -1.66 3.33 -3.50
N ARG A 68 -1.24 4.55 -3.20
CA ARG A 68 -0.66 5.46 -4.18
C ARG A 68 0.77 5.77 -3.81
N ILE A 69 1.62 5.90 -4.83
CA ILE A 69 2.98 6.39 -4.62
C ILE A 69 2.85 7.80 -4.06
N LEU A 70 3.44 8.02 -2.89
CA LEU A 70 3.69 9.35 -2.40
C LEU A 70 4.80 9.89 -3.30
N GLU A 71 4.42 10.49 -4.43
CA GLU A 71 5.37 11.11 -5.32
C GLU A 71 5.97 12.29 -4.54
N CYS A 72 7.08 12.04 -3.86
CA CYS A 72 8.00 13.09 -3.52
C CYS A 72 8.35 13.72 -4.87
N LYS A 73 7.70 14.84 -5.18
CA LYS A 73 8.12 15.73 -6.25
C LYS A 73 9.61 15.96 -6.01
N LYS A 74 10.45 15.17 -6.69
CA LYS A 74 11.80 15.58 -7.02
C LYS A 74 11.55 16.84 -7.82
N ARG A 75 11.62 18.00 -7.15
CA ARG A 75 11.98 19.26 -7.77
C ARG A 75 13.40 19.07 -8.31
N MET A 76 13.54 18.27 -9.36
CA MET A 76 14.55 18.46 -10.38
C MET A 76 13.98 19.50 -11.35
N ALA A 77 13.70 20.70 -10.84
CA ALA A 77 13.71 21.88 -11.68
C ALA A 77 15.15 22.38 -11.63
N LYS A 78 15.94 21.82 -12.55
CA LYS A 78 17.18 22.31 -13.13
C LYS A 78 17.87 23.47 -12.39
N LYS A 79 19.09 23.20 -11.91
CA LYS A 79 20.20 24.16 -12.05
C LYS A 79 20.17 24.65 -13.51
N ALA A 80 19.76 25.89 -13.73
CA ALA A 80 20.10 26.62 -14.94
C ALA A 80 21.41 27.36 -14.64
N ALA A 81 22.35 27.20 -15.57
CA ALA A 81 23.73 27.67 -15.53
C ALA A 81 23.86 29.20 -15.41
#